data_AF-A0A061QQA9-F1
#
_entry.id   AF-A0A061QQA9-F1
#
_cell.length_a   1.000
_cell.length_b   1.000
_cell.length_c   1.000
_cell.angle_alpha   90.00
_cell.angle_beta   90.00
_cell.angle_gamma   90.00
#
_symmetry.space_group_name_H-M   'P 1'
#
loop_
_entity.id
_entity.type
_entity.pdbx_description
1 polymer ?
#
loop_
_entity_poly.entity_id
_entity_poly.type
_entity_poly.pdbx_seq_one_letter_code
_entity_poly.pdbx_strand_id
1 'polypeptide(L)'
;AAYHPPGSPKLTDTTGTPYYMAPEVVRQRYSFEADVWSAGALIYQLLCGRVPFQADPRLHGREAVIDLFRRILNEPIDFQSDP
;
A
#
# COMPACT_ATOMS: atom_id res chain seq x y z
N ALA A 1 21.94 10.87 16.09
CA ALA A 1 21.18 11.63 15.07
C ALA A 1 21.90 11.46 13.74
N ALA A 2 21.28 10.83 12.75
CA ALA A 2 21.91 10.58 11.46
C ALA A 2 21.87 11.87 10.61
N TYR A 3 23.04 12.28 10.10
CA TYR A 3 23.20 13.43 9.21
C TYR A 3 22.68 13.06 7.81
N HIS A 4 21.68 13.79 7.31
CA HIS A 4 21.17 13.65 5.95
C HIS A 4 21.78 14.72 5.05
N PRO A 5 22.68 14.38 4.10
CA PRO A 5 23.27 15.33 3.19
C PRO A 5 22.22 15.90 2.21
N PRO A 6 22.30 17.20 1.86
CA PRO A 6 21.43 17.78 0.84
C PRO A 6 21.74 17.13 -0.51
N GLY A 7 20.76 16.43 -1.07
CA GLY A 7 20.92 15.61 -2.28
C GLY A 7 20.78 14.11 -2.06
N SER A 8 20.49 13.66 -0.82
CA SER A 8 19.93 12.31 -0.61
C SER A 8 18.73 12.13 -1.55
N PRO A 9 18.62 11.01 -2.29
CA PRO A 9 17.43 10.74 -3.08
C PRO A 9 16.23 10.97 -2.16
N LYS A 10 15.33 11.88 -2.54
CA LYS A 10 14.00 11.83 -1.96
C LYS A 10 13.53 10.38 -2.17
N LEU A 11 12.85 9.80 -1.20
CA LEU A 11 12.13 8.54 -1.39
C LEU A 11 11.00 8.82 -2.40
N THR A 12 11.35 9.05 -3.66
CA THR A 12 10.48 9.31 -4.80
C THR A 12 10.23 8.04 -5.59
N ASP A 13 11.08 7.02 -5.38
CA ASP A 13 10.76 5.68 -5.79
C ASP A 13 9.87 5.05 -4.73
N THR A 14 8.73 4.55 -5.20
CA THR A 14 7.81 3.68 -4.46
C THR A 14 8.51 2.35 -4.16
N THR A 15 9.54 2.34 -3.33
CA THR A 15 10.21 1.12 -2.86
C THR A 15 9.50 0.65 -1.60
N GLY A 16 8.41 -0.09 -1.84
CA GLY A 16 7.69 -0.86 -0.85
C GLY A 16 6.84 -1.90 -1.56
N THR A 17 6.36 -2.90 -0.84
CA THR A 17 5.36 -3.82 -1.38
C THR A 17 4.00 -3.09 -1.34
N PRO A 18 3.48 -2.57 -2.48
CA PRO A 18 2.42 -1.56 -2.48
C PRO A 18 1.09 -2.06 -1.88
N TYR A 19 0.94 -3.38 -1.75
CA TYR A 19 -0.23 -4.04 -1.15
C TYR A 19 -0.50 -3.66 0.32
N TYR A 20 0.51 -3.14 1.04
CA TYR A 20 0.37 -2.77 2.45
C TYR A 20 0.35 -1.25 2.68
N MET A 21 0.40 -0.44 1.62
CA MET A 21 0.44 1.02 1.76
C MET A 21 -0.91 1.61 2.15
N ALA A 22 -0.87 2.52 3.12
CA ALA A 22 -2.03 3.28 3.55
C ALA A 22 -2.47 4.33 2.52
N PRO A 23 -3.76 4.67 2.44
CA PRO A 23 -4.28 5.63 1.46
C PRO A 23 -3.70 7.05 1.63
N GLU A 24 -3.26 7.43 2.82
CA GLU A 24 -2.54 8.68 3.10
C GLU A 24 -1.09 8.63 2.59
N VAL A 25 -0.43 7.48 2.69
CA VAL A 25 0.93 7.27 2.17
C VAL A 25 0.94 7.35 0.64
N VAL A 26 -0.09 6.80 -0.03
CA VAL A 26 -0.29 6.95 -1.48
C VAL A 26 -0.43 8.44 -1.86
N ARG A 27 -0.95 9.28 -0.96
CA ARG A 27 -1.04 10.74 -1.13
C ARG A 27 0.20 11.48 -0.62
N GLN A 28 1.32 10.80 -0.41
CA GLN A 28 2.59 11.34 0.11
C GLN A 28 2.48 11.99 1.49
N ARG A 29 1.52 11.53 2.31
CA ARG A 29 1.38 11.93 3.71
C ARG A 29 1.75 10.75 4.59
N TYR A 30 2.94 10.80 5.17
CA TYR A 30 3.41 9.78 6.08
C TYR A 30 2.99 10.14 7.51
N SER A 31 2.34 9.20 8.19
CA SER A 31 1.94 9.34 9.58
C SER A 31 2.08 8.01 10.30
N PHE A 32 2.02 8.02 11.64
CA PHE A 32 2.15 6.81 12.45
C PHE A 32 0.99 5.82 12.22
N GLU A 33 -0.18 6.34 11.87
CA GLU A 33 -1.37 5.56 11.55
C GLU A 33 -1.18 4.66 10.32
N ALA A 34 -0.24 5.01 9.42
CA ALA A 34 0.08 4.20 8.26
C ALA A 34 0.67 2.83 8.64
N ASP A 35 1.38 2.73 9.76
CA ASP A 35 1.91 1.46 10.26
C ASP A 35 0.77 0.58 10.79
N VAL A 36 -0.23 1.19 11.44
CA VAL A 36 -1.44 0.49 11.91
C VAL A 36 -2.25 -0.05 10.73
N TRP A 37 -2.38 0.74 9.66
CA TRP A 37 -2.99 0.28 8.40
C TRP A 37 -2.23 -0.92 7.83
N SER A 38 -0.91 -0.80 7.72
CA SER A 38 -0.05 -1.87 7.17
C SER A 38 -0.18 -3.16 7.98
N ALA A 39 -0.22 -3.05 9.31
CA ALA A 39 -0.46 -4.18 10.20
C ALA A 39 -1.86 -4.79 9.98
N GLY A 40 -2.90 -3.97 9.81
CA GLY A 40 -4.25 -4.42 9.48
C GLY A 40 -4.32 -5.19 8.17
N ALA A 41 -3.67 -4.69 7.11
CA ALA A 41 -3.58 -5.37 5.82
C ALA A 41 -2.84 -6.72 5.91
N LEU A 42 -1.78 -6.80 6.73
CA LEU A 42 -1.07 -8.05 6.99
C LEU A 42 -1.94 -9.05 7.77
N ILE A 43 -2.63 -8.60 8.82
CA ILE A 43 -3.55 -9.45 9.59
C ILE A 43 -4.65 -9.99 8.68
N TYR A 44 -5.23 -9.13 7.82
CA TYR A 44 -6.22 -9.55 6.82
C TYR A 44 -5.66 -10.65 5.91
N GLN A 45 -4.45 -10.48 5.38
CA GLN A 45 -3.78 -11.50 4.55
C GLN A 45 -3.55 -12.83 5.27
N LEU A 46 -3.26 -12.79 6.57
CA LEU A 46 -3.07 -13.99 7.38
C LEU A 46 -4.39 -14.74 7.65
N LEU A 47 -5.50 -14.01 7.82
CA LEU A 47 -6.82 -14.58 8.12
C LEU A 47 -7.56 -15.03 6.85
N CYS A 48 -7.48 -14.24 5.78
CA CYS A 48 -8.24 -14.45 4.55
C CYS A 48 -7.43 -15.11 3.43
N GLY A 49 -6.13 -15.32 3.60
CA GLY A 49 -5.27 -15.91 2.57
C GLY A 49 -5.02 -15.00 1.35
N ARG A 50 -5.55 -13.78 1.34
CA ARG A 50 -5.41 -12.77 0.27
C ARG A 50 -5.25 -11.36 0.86
N VAL A 51 -4.61 -10.46 0.12
CA VAL A 51 -4.47 -9.05 0.54
C VAL A 51 -5.79 -8.31 0.37
N PRO A 52 -6.04 -7.22 1.13
CA PRO A 52 -7.30 -6.48 1.04
C PRO A 52 -7.52 -5.81 -0.32
N PHE A 53 -6.46 -5.48 -1.04
CA PHE A 53 -6.52 -4.90 -2.40
C PHE A 53 -5.53 -5.57 -3.33
N GLN A 54 -5.99 -5.97 -4.52
CA GLN A 54 -5.15 -6.53 -5.58
C GLN A 54 -5.36 -5.74 -6.88
N ALA A 55 -4.28 -5.50 -7.61
CA ALA A 55 -4.38 -4.95 -8.97
C ALA A 55 -5.07 -5.96 -9.90
N ASP A 56 -5.67 -5.49 -10.99
CA ASP A 56 -6.16 -6.37 -12.05
C ASP A 56 -5.00 -7.27 -12.55
N PRO A 57 -5.15 -8.61 -12.52
CA PRO A 57 -4.08 -9.55 -12.89
C PRO A 57 -3.66 -9.46 -14.36
N ARG A 58 -4.40 -8.73 -15.20
CA ARG A 58 -4.05 -8.48 -16.61
C ARG A 58 -3.10 -7.30 -16.77
N LEU A 59 -3.00 -6.43 -15.76
CA LEU A 59 -2.12 -5.26 -15.77
C LEU A 59 -0.72 -5.64 -15.28
N HIS A 60 0.29 -4.94 -15.81
CA HIS A 60 1.70 -5.21 -15.48
C HIS A 60 2.47 -3.90 -15.23
N GLY A 61 3.57 -4.01 -14.47
CA GLY A 61 4.45 -2.88 -14.19
C GLY A 61 3.71 -1.68 -13.59
N ARG A 62 3.88 -0.51 -14.19
CA ARG A 62 3.33 0.76 -13.69
C ARG A 62 1.79 0.78 -13.68
N GLU A 63 1.14 0.16 -14.65
CA GLU A 63 -0.32 0.17 -14.74
C GLU A 63 -0.97 -0.61 -13.59
N ALA A 64 -0.38 -1.75 -13.22
CA ALA A 64 -0.82 -2.53 -12.07
C ALA A 64 -0.70 -1.73 -10.76
N VAL A 65 0.38 -0.98 -10.58
CA VAL A 65 0.58 -0.14 -9.38
C VAL A 65 -0.43 1.01 -9.33
N ILE A 66 -0.69 1.66 -10.46
CA ILE A 66 -1.70 2.74 -10.54
C ILE A 66 -3.10 2.19 -10.22
N ASP A 67 -3.44 1.00 -10.75
CA ASP A 67 -4.71 0.36 -10.44
C ASP A 67 -4.82 0.02 -8.95
N LEU A 68 -3.80 -0.61 -8.38
CA LEU A 68 -3.76 -0.90 -6.94
C LEU A 68 -3.95 0.36 -6.09
N PHE A 69 -3.30 1.46 -6.44
CA PHE A 69 -3.46 2.73 -5.74
C PHE A 69 -4.87 3.29 -5.89
N ARG A 70 -5.48 3.22 -7.08
CA ARG A 70 -6.89 3.60 -7.24
C ARG A 70 -7.77 2.80 -6.28
N ARG A 71 -7.55 1.48 -6.16
CA ARG A 71 -8.34 0.60 -5.30
C ARG A 71 -8.17 0.96 -3.82
N ILE A 72 -6.93 1.07 -3.34
CA ILE A 72 -6.62 1.51 -1.97
C ILE A 72 -7.30 2.84 -1.63
N LEU A 73 -7.39 3.76 -2.60
CA LEU A 73 -7.94 5.09 -2.38
C LEU A 73 -9.47 5.16 -2.42
N ASN A 74 -10.16 4.23 -3.09
CA ASN A 74 -11.57 4.40 -3.47
C ASN A 74 -12.44 3.16 -3.25
N GLU A 75 -11.88 1.97 -3.09
CA GLU A 75 -12.64 0.74 -2.89
C GLU A 75 -12.79 0.40 -1.40
N PRO A 76 -13.95 -0.12 -0.96
CA PRO A 76 -14.09 -0.65 0.38
C PRO A 76 -13.31 -1.96 0.53
N ILE A 77 -12.77 -2.22 1.72
CA ILE A 77 -12.19 -3.53 2.05
C ILE A 77 -13.33 -4.55 2.11
N ASP A 78 -13.13 -5.69 1.44
CA ASP A 78 -14.07 -6.80 1.49
C ASP A 78 -13.87 -7.66 2.74
N PHE A 79 -14.84 -7.59 3.66
CA PHE A 79 -14.86 -8.40 4.88
C PHE A 79 -15.90 -9.53 4.83
N GLN A 80 -16.63 -9.68 3.73
CA GLN A 80 -17.78 -10.59 3.65
C GLN A 80 -17.49 -11.86 2.86
N SER A 81 -16.60 -11.81 1.88
CA SER A 81 -16.27 -13.02 1.13
C SER A 81 -15.46 -13.99 1.98
N ASP A 82 -15.82 -15.28 1.90
CA ASP A 82 -15.07 -16.35 2.56
C ASP A 82 -13.59 -16.38 2.10
N PRO A 83 -12.66 -16.78 2.98
CA PRO A 83 -11.24 -16.98 2.66
C PRO A 83 -11.00 -17.95 1.49
#